data_AF-A0A4R7CRY5-F1
#
_entry.id   AF-A0A4R7CRY5-F1
#
_cell.length_a   1.000
_cell.length_b   1.000
_cell.length_c   1.000
_cell.angle_alpha   90.00
_cell.angle_beta   90.00
_cell.angle_gamma   90.00
#
_symmetry.space_group_name_H-M   'P 1'
#
loop_
_entity.id
_entity.type
_entity.pdbx_description
1 polymer ?
#
loop_
_entity_poly.entity_id
_entity_poly.type
_entity_poly.pdbx_seq_one_letter_code
_entity_poly.pdbx_strand_id
1 'polypeptide(L)'
;MEIKKAYGKSIHKDQVEFAFDNNQLTSAATKEEEYWIGATLKSDQQLISKIELVPKNDGNFITVNHNYELFYFDNKWISIGKRIATSRKLYYEDVPKGAVLLLRNLTEGNEERIFTMKDSVQVWW
;
A
#
# COMPACT_ATOMS: atom_id res chain seq x y z
N MET A 1 10.01 1.31 17.69
CA MET A 1 9.37 0.39 18.65
C MET A 1 9.80 -1.01 18.29
N GLU A 2 10.45 -1.72 19.20
CA GLU A 2 10.85 -3.11 18.94
C GLU A 2 9.62 -4.01 19.10
N ILE A 3 9.18 -4.61 18.00
CA ILE A 3 7.99 -5.48 17.94
C ILE A 3 8.44 -6.92 18.20
N LYS A 4 7.91 -7.55 19.26
CA LYS A 4 8.12 -8.99 19.48
C LYS A 4 7.09 -9.77 18.65
N LYS A 5 7.55 -10.56 17.69
CA LYS A 5 6.69 -11.32 16.77
C LYS A 5 6.08 -12.54 17.46
N ALA A 6 4.84 -12.85 17.14
CA ALA A 6 4.10 -14.02 17.61
C ALA A 6 3.41 -14.68 16.41
N TYR A 7 3.34 -15.99 16.37
CA TYR A 7 2.81 -16.70 15.20
C TYR A 7 2.41 -18.14 15.54
N GLY A 8 1.50 -18.69 14.73
CA GLY A 8 1.07 -20.09 14.83
C GLY A 8 2.14 -21.07 14.35
N LYS A 9 2.01 -22.35 14.73
CA LYS A 9 2.97 -23.41 14.34
C LYS A 9 3.02 -23.66 12.83
N SER A 10 1.97 -23.29 12.11
CA SER A 10 1.78 -23.52 10.68
C SER A 10 2.57 -22.56 9.78
N ILE A 11 3.31 -21.58 10.33
CA ILE A 11 4.14 -20.65 9.56
C ILE A 11 5.60 -20.67 10.03
N HIS A 12 6.53 -20.72 9.07
CA HIS A 12 7.95 -20.70 9.35
C HIS A 12 8.40 -19.32 9.82
N LYS A 13 9.31 -19.26 10.80
CA LYS A 13 9.81 -18.01 11.39
C LYS A 13 10.32 -17.03 10.32
N ASP A 14 11.07 -17.52 9.35
CA ASP A 14 11.63 -16.67 8.27
C ASP A 14 10.55 -16.03 7.41
N GLN A 15 9.38 -16.67 7.28
CA GLN A 15 8.24 -16.08 6.57
C GLN A 15 7.58 -14.97 7.40
N VAL A 16 7.56 -15.11 8.73
CA VAL A 16 6.97 -14.12 9.63
C VAL A 16 7.71 -12.79 9.54
N GLU A 17 9.02 -12.81 9.27
CA GLU A 17 9.83 -11.59 9.06
C GLU A 17 9.26 -10.69 7.96
N PHE A 18 8.72 -11.29 6.89
CA PHE A 18 8.12 -10.57 5.76
C PHE A 18 6.84 -9.81 6.13
N ALA A 19 6.16 -10.17 7.22
CA ALA A 19 5.02 -9.37 7.71
C ALA A 19 5.45 -8.06 8.39
N PHE A 20 6.74 -7.89 8.69
CA PHE A 20 7.27 -6.77 9.48
C PHE A 20 8.49 -6.08 8.84
N ASP A 21 8.86 -6.41 7.60
CA ASP A 21 10.05 -5.88 6.91
C ASP A 21 9.78 -4.57 6.11
N ASN A 22 8.54 -4.11 6.06
CA ASN A 22 8.07 -2.98 5.24
C ASN A 22 8.28 -3.14 3.72
N ASN A 23 8.57 -4.33 3.24
CA ASN A 23 8.68 -4.62 1.82
C ASN A 23 7.35 -5.18 1.30
N GLN A 24 6.66 -4.42 0.46
CA GLN A 24 5.35 -4.84 -0.06
C GLN A 24 5.40 -5.99 -1.09
N LEU A 25 6.60 -6.37 -1.52
CA LEU A 25 6.84 -7.47 -2.46
C LEU A 25 7.16 -8.79 -1.75
N THR A 26 7.43 -8.77 -0.44
CA THR A 26 7.54 -9.98 0.39
C THR A 26 6.19 -10.29 1.02
N SER A 27 5.97 -11.56 1.38
CA SER A 27 4.70 -11.99 1.98
C SER A 27 4.95 -13.12 2.94
N ALA A 28 4.41 -12.98 4.15
CA ALA A 28 4.37 -14.06 5.13
C ALA A 28 3.24 -15.04 4.77
N ALA A 29 3.58 -16.16 4.15
CA ALA A 29 2.60 -17.13 3.66
C ALA A 29 2.99 -18.57 4.01
N THR A 30 1.98 -19.44 4.07
CA THR A 30 2.12 -20.89 4.24
C THR A 30 1.10 -21.61 3.34
N LYS A 31 1.30 -22.90 3.11
CA LYS A 31 0.35 -23.76 2.38
C LYS A 31 -0.76 -24.32 3.28
N GLU A 32 -0.61 -24.17 4.59
CA GLU A 32 -1.59 -24.61 5.58
C GLU A 32 -2.82 -23.69 5.59
N GLU A 33 -4.01 -24.26 5.75
CA GLU A 33 -5.29 -23.51 5.74
C GLU A 33 -5.47 -22.64 6.99
N GLU A 34 -4.92 -23.08 8.12
CA GLU A 34 -5.05 -22.39 9.41
C GLU A 34 -3.69 -21.92 9.92
N TYR A 35 -3.47 -20.60 9.81
CA TYR A 35 -2.30 -19.94 10.40
C TYR A 35 -2.64 -18.55 10.89
N TRP A 36 -1.82 -18.03 11.80
CA TRP A 36 -1.92 -16.66 12.26
C TRP A 36 -0.52 -16.07 12.46
N ILE A 37 -0.45 -14.75 12.26
CA ILE A 37 0.73 -13.93 12.49
C ILE A 37 0.28 -12.77 13.35
N GLY A 38 1.11 -12.38 14.30
CA GLY A 38 0.81 -11.30 15.23
C GLY A 38 2.06 -10.73 15.88
N ALA A 39 1.82 -9.80 16.79
CA ALA A 39 2.83 -9.13 17.57
C ALA A 39 2.41 -9.05 19.03
N THR A 40 3.36 -9.21 19.93
CA THR A 40 3.18 -8.95 21.35
C THR A 40 3.47 -7.48 21.63
N LEU A 41 2.53 -6.80 22.28
CA LEU A 41 2.71 -5.44 22.79
C LEU A 41 3.57 -5.49 24.06
N LYS A 42 4.41 -4.47 24.27
CA LYS A 42 5.33 -4.44 25.42
C LYS A 42 4.63 -4.13 26.75
N SER A 43 3.44 -3.52 26.71
CA SER A 43 2.65 -3.25 27.91
C SER A 43 1.14 -3.26 27.63
N ASP A 44 0.38 -3.55 28.67
CA ASP A 44 -1.09 -3.62 28.66
C ASP A 44 -1.75 -2.24 28.50
N GLN A 45 -0.95 -1.17 28.47
CA GLN A 45 -1.40 0.22 28.31
C GLN A 45 -1.20 0.76 26.89
N GLN A 46 -0.72 -0.06 25.94
CA GLN A 46 -0.53 0.39 24.56
C GLN A 46 -1.85 0.43 23.79
N LEU A 47 -2.27 1.65 23.44
CA LEU A 47 -3.37 1.90 22.53
C LEU A 47 -2.92 1.65 21.09
N ILE A 48 -3.55 0.67 20.42
CA ILE A 48 -3.36 0.46 18.98
C ILE A 48 -4.28 1.42 18.23
N SER A 49 -3.70 2.41 17.55
CA SER A 49 -4.46 3.35 16.71
C SER A 49 -4.69 2.85 15.29
N LYS A 50 -3.89 1.89 14.82
CA LYS A 50 -3.91 1.40 13.43
C LYS A 50 -3.30 0.01 13.30
N ILE A 51 -3.90 -0.81 12.45
CA ILE A 51 -3.32 -2.02 11.90
C ILE A 51 -3.31 -1.85 10.37
N GLU A 52 -2.18 -2.11 9.72
CA GLU A 52 -2.09 -2.14 8.27
C GLU A 52 -1.90 -3.57 7.79
N LEU A 53 -2.77 -4.00 6.88
CA LEU A 53 -2.62 -5.25 6.15
C LEU A 53 -2.29 -4.92 4.70
N VAL A 54 -1.21 -5.50 4.21
CA VAL A 54 -0.80 -5.40 2.81
C VAL A 54 -0.85 -6.80 2.22
N PRO A 55 -1.89 -7.15 1.47
CA PRO A 55 -1.93 -8.40 0.74
C PRO A 55 -0.76 -8.49 -0.25
N LYS A 56 -0.36 -9.72 -0.56
CA LYS A 56 0.58 -9.97 -1.66
C LYS A 56 0.06 -9.28 -2.92
N ASN A 57 0.92 -8.50 -3.55
CA ASN A 57 0.63 -7.75 -4.76
C ASN A 57 1.91 -7.68 -5.61
N ASP A 58 1.76 -7.35 -6.90
CA ASP A 58 2.88 -7.30 -7.84
C ASP A 58 3.56 -5.91 -7.88
N GLY A 59 3.52 -5.15 -6.78
CA GLY A 59 4.10 -3.80 -6.68
C GLY A 59 3.17 -2.66 -7.11
N ASN A 60 1.88 -2.95 -7.29
CA ASN A 60 0.87 -1.98 -7.77
C ASN A 60 0.32 -1.06 -6.67
N PHE A 61 0.76 -1.22 -5.42
CA PHE A 61 0.34 -0.38 -4.30
C PHE A 61 1.23 0.85 -4.13
N ILE A 62 0.73 1.82 -3.34
CA ILE A 62 1.50 3.00 -2.97
C ILE A 62 2.62 2.59 -2.00
N THR A 63 3.86 2.79 -2.43
CA THR A 63 5.07 2.56 -1.64
C THR A 63 5.45 3.83 -0.89
N VAL A 64 5.68 3.71 0.42
CA VAL A 64 6.14 4.84 1.24
C VAL A 64 7.53 5.30 0.77
N ASN A 65 7.76 6.61 0.81
CA ASN A 65 8.94 7.32 0.31
C ASN A 65 9.10 7.38 -1.21
N HIS A 66 8.17 6.81 -1.99
CA HIS A 66 8.20 6.95 -3.45
C HIS A 66 7.52 8.25 -3.87
N ASN A 67 8.00 8.83 -4.96
CA ASN A 67 7.50 10.08 -5.51
C ASN A 67 6.49 9.77 -6.61
N TYR A 68 5.27 10.26 -6.48
CA TYR A 68 4.19 10.03 -7.42
C TYR A 68 3.71 11.34 -8.05
N GLU A 69 3.26 11.27 -9.30
CA GLU A 69 2.62 12.38 -9.99
C GLU A 69 1.26 11.96 -10.54
N LEU A 70 0.21 12.67 -10.14
CA LEU A 70 -1.14 12.42 -10.61
C LEU A 70 -1.44 13.33 -11.80
N PHE A 71 -2.04 12.76 -12.83
CA PHE A 71 -2.48 13.47 -14.03
C PHE A 71 -3.99 13.29 -14.21
N TYR A 72 -4.63 14.29 -14.83
CA TYR A 72 -5.94 14.13 -15.46
C TYR A 72 -5.83 14.33 -16.97
N PHE A 73 -6.77 13.75 -17.72
CA PHE A 73 -6.83 13.91 -19.16
C PHE A 73 -7.82 15.00 -19.57
N ASP A 74 -7.34 16.01 -20.30
CA ASP A 74 -8.13 17.00 -21.03
C ASP A 74 -7.40 17.36 -22.33
N ASN A 75 -7.74 16.66 -23.42
CA ASN A 75 -7.05 16.68 -24.72
C ASN A 75 -5.54 16.35 -24.70
N LYS A 76 -4.95 16.26 -23.51
CA LYS A 76 -3.58 15.90 -23.16
C LYS A 76 -3.56 15.53 -21.67
N TRP A 77 -2.49 14.87 -21.24
CA TRP A 77 -2.24 14.66 -19.80
C TRP A 77 -1.79 15.96 -19.14
N ILE A 78 -2.51 16.38 -18.09
CA ILE A 78 -2.21 17.58 -17.31
C ILE A 78 -1.89 17.13 -15.89
N SER A 79 -0.71 17.54 -15.40
CA SER A 79 -0.27 17.23 -14.03
C SER A 79 -1.11 17.98 -13.01
N ILE A 80 -1.59 17.26 -12.00
CA ILE A 80 -2.18 17.81 -10.77
C ILE A 80 -1.07 18.12 -9.77
N GLY A 81 0.01 17.33 -9.77
CA GLY A 81 1.21 17.61 -9.00
C GLY A 81 1.94 16.37 -8.50
N LYS A 82 3.11 16.62 -7.90
CA LYS A 82 3.98 15.59 -7.33
C LYS A 82 3.77 15.45 -5.82
N ARG A 83 3.87 14.23 -5.31
CA ARG A 83 3.76 13.89 -3.89
C ARG A 83 4.70 12.75 -3.53
N ILE A 84 5.50 12.95 -2.48
CA ILE A 84 6.21 11.85 -1.82
C ILE A 84 5.22 11.16 -0.88
N ALA A 85 5.04 9.85 -1.06
CA ALA A 85 4.13 9.06 -0.23
C ALA A 85 4.65 8.98 1.21
N THR A 86 3.92 9.56 2.17
CA THR A 86 4.20 9.42 3.60
C THR A 86 3.41 8.27 4.24
N SER A 87 2.51 7.65 3.47
CA SER A 87 1.70 6.50 3.85
C SER A 87 1.33 5.70 2.60
N ARG A 88 0.64 4.57 2.76
CA ARG A 88 0.09 3.74 1.65
C ARG A 88 -1.15 4.35 0.97
N LYS A 89 -1.35 5.67 1.13
CA LYS A 89 -2.43 6.45 0.52
C LYS A 89 -1.85 7.78 0.05
N LEU A 90 -2.36 8.27 -1.08
CA LEU A 90 -2.06 9.60 -1.59
C LEU A 90 -3.33 10.45 -1.56
N TYR A 91 -3.17 11.72 -1.23
CA TYR A 91 -4.25 12.70 -1.23
C TYR A 91 -3.88 13.82 -2.19
N TYR A 92 -4.78 14.09 -3.14
CA TYR A 92 -4.69 15.18 -4.10
C TYR A 92 -5.95 16.02 -3.97
N GLU A 93 -5.76 17.34 -3.94
CA GLU A 93 -6.84 18.32 -3.92
C GLU A 93 -7.14 18.76 -5.36
N ASP A 94 -8.31 19.40 -5.56
CA ASP A 94 -8.71 19.99 -6.84
C ASP A 94 -8.71 19.04 -8.05
N VAL A 95 -8.88 17.73 -7.81
CA VAL A 95 -9.00 16.72 -8.87
C VAL A 95 -10.33 16.92 -9.62
N PRO A 96 -10.33 17.13 -10.95
CA PRO A 96 -11.58 17.34 -11.69
C PRO A 96 -12.52 16.13 -11.60
N LYS A 97 -13.78 16.39 -11.28
CA LYS A 97 -14.79 15.33 -11.10
C LYS A 97 -15.05 14.60 -12.42
N GLY A 98 -15.00 13.27 -12.38
CA GLY A 98 -15.26 12.43 -13.54
C GLY A 98 -14.11 12.38 -14.56
N ALA A 99 -12.95 12.96 -14.25
CA ALA A 99 -11.80 12.89 -15.14
C ALA A 99 -11.21 11.47 -15.19
N VAL A 100 -10.63 11.15 -16.35
CA VAL A 100 -9.70 10.02 -16.50
C VAL A 100 -8.38 10.44 -15.87
N LEU A 101 -7.91 9.63 -14.93
CA LEU A 101 -6.73 9.86 -14.12
C LEU A 101 -5.65 8.84 -14.47
N LEU A 102 -4.40 9.27 -14.34
CA LEU A 102 -3.22 8.43 -14.44
C LEU A 102 -2.29 8.79 -13.28
N LEU A 103 -1.94 7.79 -12.47
CA LEU A 103 -0.95 7.96 -11.41
C LEU A 103 0.38 7.35 -11.85
N ARG A 104 1.42 8.16 -11.86
CA ARG A 104 2.77 7.75 -12.26
C ARG A 104 3.66 7.62 -11.03
N ASN A 105 4.36 6.50 -10.90
CA ASN A 105 5.44 6.37 -9.93
C ASN A 105 6.74 6.86 -10.57
N LEU A 106 7.34 7.91 -10.01
CA LEU A 106 8.56 8.53 -10.51
C LEU A 106 9.83 7.94 -9.87
N THR A 107 9.69 6.99 -8.96
CA THR A 107 10.82 6.33 -8.27
C THR A 107 11.15 4.99 -8.90
N GLU A 108 10.15 4.15 -9.14
CA GLU A 108 10.32 2.79 -9.68
C GLU A 108 9.10 2.37 -10.50
N GLY A 109 9.26 1.30 -11.29
CA GLY A 109 8.20 0.75 -12.12
C GLY A 109 7.90 1.60 -13.35
N ASN A 110 7.31 0.97 -14.36
CA ASN A 110 6.85 1.65 -15.59
C ASN A 110 5.41 1.24 -15.96
N GLU A 111 4.77 0.42 -15.12
CA GLU A 111 3.40 -0.03 -15.32
C GLU A 111 2.44 0.98 -14.70
N GLU A 112 1.60 1.59 -15.55
CA GLU A 112 0.65 2.61 -15.15
C GLU A 112 -0.69 2.30 -15.80
N ARG A 113 -1.77 2.38 -15.04
CA ARG A 113 -3.13 2.11 -15.54
C ARG A 113 -4.03 3.30 -15.28
N ILE A 114 -4.82 3.67 -16.28
CA ILE A 114 -5.79 4.74 -16.15
C ILE A 114 -6.97 4.32 -15.28
N PHE A 115 -7.55 5.28 -14.58
CA PHE A 115 -8.70 5.05 -13.72
C PHE A 115 -9.60 6.27 -13.65
N THR A 116 -10.79 6.10 -13.11
CA THR A 116 -11.71 7.18 -12.76
C THR A 116 -12.09 7.05 -11.29
N MET A 117 -12.41 8.17 -10.64
CA MET A 117 -13.02 8.17 -9.30
C MET A 117 -14.54 8.31 -9.43
N LYS A 118 -15.29 7.29 -8.99
CA LYS A 118 -16.75 7.26 -8.95
C LYS A 118 -17.22 7.01 -7.52
N ASP A 119 -17.98 7.93 -6.93
CA ASP A 119 -18.50 7.81 -5.56
C ASP A 119 -17.40 7.48 -4.53
N SER A 120 -16.25 8.16 -4.66
CA SER A 120 -15.03 7.94 -3.87
C SER A 120 -14.37 6.56 -4.02
N VAL A 121 -14.80 5.77 -5.00
CA VAL A 121 -14.23 4.47 -5.37
C VAL A 121 -13.41 4.60 -6.67
N GLN A 122 -12.25 3.97 -6.68
CA GLN A 122 -11.39 3.88 -7.85
C GLN A 122 -11.90 2.78 -8.81
N VAL A 123 -12.09 3.15 -10.08
CA VAL A 123 -12.52 2.24 -11.16
C VAL A 123 -11.46 2.23 -12.26
N TRP A 124 -10.90 1.06 -12.55
CA TRP A 124 -9.82 0.87 -13.52
C TRP A 124 -10.33 0.63 -14.94
N TRP A 125 -9.60 1.13 -15.94
CA TRP A 125 -9.86 0.92 -17.37
C TRP A 125 -8.67 0.24 -18.04
#